data_AF-A0A397VSW2-F1
#
_entry.id   AF-A0A397VSW2-F1
#
_cell.length_a   1.000
_cell.length_b   1.000
_cell.length_c   1.000
_cell.angle_alpha   90.00
_cell.angle_beta   90.00
_cell.angle_gamma   90.00
#
_symmetry.space_group_name_H-M   'P 1'
#
loop_
_entity.id
_entity.type
_entity.pdbx_description
1 polymer ?
#
loop_
_entity_poly.entity_id
_entity_poly.type
_entity_poly.pdbx_seq_one_letter_code
_entity_poly.pdbx_strand_id
1 'polypeptide(L)'
;MIYMVFFGSFIIVATLSDYISWPCQKILLIITTVLGFWHLFFEIRNITFSYKEYFSSLWNYLDLGAIIPAIVTSISWLINGSVPTGAITFTTLLLELKFIIYLRFIRYFGIYLAMIMNTADKVVAFLILFGLIILAFAHSLHLLLRSEIFQDSAKNMFVQFGSSILAAYYMMGIQLLFQNGFQMKIL
;
A
#
# COMPACT_ATOMS: atom_id res chain seq x y z
N MET A 1 -16.97 -5.66 14.57
CA MET A 1 -16.74 -5.17 15.96
C MET A 1 -15.35 -5.54 16.46
N ILE A 2 -15.01 -6.83 16.61
CA ILE A 2 -13.68 -7.28 17.10
C ILE A 2 -12.52 -6.76 16.22
N TYR A 3 -12.69 -6.82 14.88
CA TYR A 3 -11.69 -6.29 13.94
C TYR A 3 -11.39 -4.79 14.16
N MET A 4 -12.39 -3.99 14.54
CA MET A 4 -12.19 -2.54 14.77
C MET A 4 -11.32 -2.29 15.99
N VAL A 5 -11.44 -3.13 17.02
CA VAL A 5 -10.61 -3.03 18.23
C VAL A 5 -9.18 -3.41 17.92
N PHE A 6 -8.98 -4.51 17.18
CA PHE A 6 -7.66 -4.93 16.70
C PHE A 6 -6.98 -3.87 15.82
N PHE A 7 -7.71 -3.31 14.86
CA PHE A 7 -7.23 -2.23 14.00
C PHE A 7 -6.91 -0.97 14.81
N GLY A 8 -7.85 -0.51 15.63
CA GLY A 8 -7.69 0.69 16.43
C GLY A 8 -6.53 0.60 17.43
N SER A 9 -6.34 -0.54 18.10
CA SER A 9 -5.26 -0.71 19.08
C SER A 9 -3.88 -0.58 18.43
N PHE A 10 -3.69 -1.13 17.23
CA PHE A 10 -2.43 -1.00 16.51
C PHE A 10 -2.20 0.43 15.99
N ILE A 11 -3.20 1.03 15.36
CA ILE A 11 -3.10 2.38 14.78
C ILE A 11 -2.82 3.43 15.86
N ILE A 12 -3.49 3.35 17.02
CA ILE A 12 -3.25 4.27 18.14
C ILE A 12 -1.80 4.19 18.60
N VAL A 13 -1.23 2.99 18.74
CA VAL A 13 0.18 2.82 19.12
C VAL A 13 1.10 3.34 18.03
N ALA A 14 0.83 3.01 16.76
CA ALA A 14 1.68 3.41 15.64
C ALA A 14 1.72 4.93 15.44
N THR A 15 0.61 5.64 15.68
CA THR A 15 0.51 7.09 15.49
C THR A 15 0.95 7.87 16.73
N LEU A 16 0.66 7.39 17.94
CA LEU A 16 0.95 8.11 19.19
C LEU A 16 2.10 7.48 19.99
N SER A 17 3.00 6.72 19.35
CA SER A 17 4.15 6.10 20.03
C SER A 17 5.02 7.09 20.80
N ASP A 18 5.07 8.34 20.35
CA ASP A 18 5.93 9.35 20.98
C ASP A 18 5.24 10.06 22.16
N TYR A 19 3.91 9.96 22.25
CA TYR A 19 3.09 10.65 23.24
C TYR A 19 2.53 9.73 24.33
N ILE A 20 2.41 8.43 24.07
CA ILE A 20 1.84 7.46 25.01
C ILE A 20 2.95 6.84 25.86
N SER A 21 2.67 6.62 27.15
CA SER A 21 3.60 5.93 28.04
C SER A 21 3.84 4.47 27.63
N TRP A 22 5.07 3.98 27.84
CA TRP A 22 5.46 2.61 27.49
C TRP A 22 4.52 1.51 28.05
N PRO A 23 4.02 1.58 29.30
CA PRO A 23 3.05 0.59 29.80
C PRO A 23 1.74 0.54 29.01
N CYS A 24 1.20 1.70 28.61
CA CYS A 24 -0.01 1.78 27.80
C CYS A 24 0.22 1.20 26.40
N GLN A 25 1.37 1.51 25.78
CA GLN A 25 1.73 0.92 24.48
C GLN A 25 1.82 -0.60 24.56
N LYS A 26 2.47 -1.14 25.60
CA LYS A 26 2.56 -2.59 25.81
C LYS A 26 1.17 -3.25 25.88
N ILE A 27 0.24 -2.66 26.63
CA ILE A 27 -1.12 -3.21 26.76
C ILE A 27 -1.80 -3.25 25.37
N LEU A 28 -1.73 -2.17 24.60
CA LEU A 28 -2.33 -2.10 23.26
C LEU A 28 -1.67 -3.07 22.27
N LEU A 29 -0.35 -3.26 22.33
CA LEU A 29 0.37 -4.24 21.52
C LEU A 29 0.02 -5.69 21.91
N ILE A 30 -0.16 -5.97 23.19
CA ILE A 30 -0.63 -7.28 23.68
C ILE A 30 -2.05 -7.55 23.18
N ILE A 31 -2.96 -6.58 23.29
CA ILE A 31 -4.33 -6.68 22.75
C ILE A 31 -4.29 -6.96 21.25
N THR A 32 -3.47 -6.21 20.50
CA THR A 32 -3.31 -6.40 19.05
C THR A 32 -2.81 -7.82 18.74
N THR A 33 -1.81 -8.30 19.49
CA THR A 33 -1.23 -9.63 19.29
C THR A 33 -2.26 -10.73 19.56
N VAL A 34 -2.98 -10.68 20.68
CA VAL A 34 -4.00 -11.68 21.06
C VAL A 34 -5.15 -11.70 20.06
N LEU A 35 -5.68 -10.53 19.70
CA LEU A 35 -6.76 -10.44 18.71
C LEU A 35 -6.28 -10.84 17.31
N GLY A 36 -5.02 -10.55 16.96
CA GLY A 36 -4.40 -11.00 15.72
C GLY A 36 -4.36 -12.52 15.62
N PHE A 37 -3.90 -13.22 16.67
CA PHE A 37 -3.91 -14.68 16.72
C PHE A 37 -5.31 -15.27 16.65
N TRP A 38 -6.28 -14.64 17.30
CA TRP A 38 -7.70 -15.02 17.21
C TRP A 38 -8.23 -14.93 15.77
N HIS A 39 -7.90 -13.85 15.05
CA HIS A 39 -8.24 -13.72 13.63
C HIS A 39 -7.53 -14.76 12.77
N LEU A 40 -6.24 -15.00 13.02
CA LEU A 40 -5.45 -15.99 12.31
C LEU A 40 -6.02 -17.41 12.48
N PHE A 41 -6.49 -17.76 13.68
CA PHE A 41 -7.16 -19.03 13.94
C PHE A 41 -8.41 -19.22 13.06
N PHE A 42 -9.23 -18.17 12.90
CA PHE A 42 -10.38 -18.22 12.00
C PHE A 42 -9.99 -18.39 10.54
N GLU A 43 -8.92 -17.74 10.10
CA GLU A 43 -8.38 -17.90 8.74
C GLU A 43 -7.88 -19.32 8.49
N ILE A 44 -7.11 -19.90 9.43
CA ILE A 44 -6.63 -21.29 9.32
C ILE A 44 -7.81 -22.27 9.22
N ARG A 45 -8.85 -22.06 10.01
CA ARG A 45 -10.06 -22.89 9.94
C ARG A 45 -10.71 -22.79 8.55
N ASN A 46 -10.77 -21.59 7.97
CA ASN A 46 -11.34 -21.36 6.65
C ASN A 46 -10.50 -22.06 5.55
N ILE A 47 -9.16 -21.95 5.62
CA ILE A 47 -8.23 -22.66 4.72
C ILE A 47 -8.45 -24.17 4.75
N THR A 48 -8.62 -24.73 5.95
CA THR A 48 -8.77 -26.19 6.14
C THR A 48 -10.08 -26.69 5.55
N PHE A 49 -11.16 -25.91 5.69
CA PHE A 49 -12.49 -26.32 5.23
C PHE A 49 -12.68 -26.16 3.72
N SER A 50 -12.13 -25.10 3.11
CA SER A 50 -12.34 -24.77 1.69
C SER A 50 -11.05 -24.36 0.97
N TYR A 51 -10.00 -25.18 1.08
CA TYR A 51 -8.66 -24.93 0.52
C TYR A 51 -8.67 -24.35 -0.91
N LYS A 52 -9.35 -25.02 -1.87
CA LYS A 52 -9.33 -24.59 -3.29
C LYS A 52 -9.96 -23.22 -3.50
N GLU A 53 -11.08 -22.95 -2.83
CA GLU A 53 -11.78 -21.68 -2.92
C GLU A 53 -11.01 -20.57 -2.18
N TYR A 54 -10.33 -20.93 -1.10
CA TYR A 54 -9.55 -20.00 -0.31
C TYR A 54 -8.43 -19.36 -1.12
N PHE A 55 -7.64 -20.18 -1.81
CA PHE A 55 -6.51 -19.71 -2.64
C PHE A 55 -6.96 -19.10 -3.97
N SER A 56 -8.23 -19.19 -4.35
CA SER A 56 -8.76 -18.50 -5.53
C SER A 56 -9.20 -17.06 -5.23
N SER A 57 -9.39 -16.70 -3.96
CA SER A 57 -9.92 -15.39 -3.57
C SER A 57 -8.79 -14.42 -3.20
N LEU A 58 -8.64 -13.35 -3.97
CA LEU A 58 -7.70 -12.27 -3.70
C LEU A 58 -7.94 -11.62 -2.32
N TRP A 59 -9.17 -11.67 -1.81
CA TRP A 59 -9.54 -11.11 -0.50
C TRP A 59 -8.85 -11.81 0.66
N ASN A 60 -8.74 -13.13 0.58
CA ASN A 60 -8.14 -13.94 1.64
C ASN A 60 -6.63 -13.65 1.79
N TYR A 61 -5.95 -13.42 0.66
CA TYR A 61 -4.54 -13.01 0.67
C TYR A 61 -4.34 -11.63 1.29
N LEU A 62 -5.22 -10.67 0.98
CA LEU A 62 -5.18 -9.34 1.61
C LEU A 62 -5.47 -9.43 3.11
N ASP A 63 -6.38 -10.32 3.52
CA ASP A 63 -6.72 -10.54 4.92
C ASP A 63 -5.53 -11.08 5.72
N LEU A 64 -4.89 -12.15 5.25
CA LEU A 64 -3.65 -12.68 5.84
C LEU A 64 -2.51 -11.67 5.77
N GLY A 65 -2.39 -10.99 4.63
CA GLY A 65 -1.38 -9.98 4.35
C GLY A 65 -1.43 -8.80 5.30
N ALA A 66 -2.58 -8.45 5.89
CA ALA A 66 -2.65 -7.43 6.93
C ALA A 66 -2.49 -8.00 8.34
N ILE A 67 -3.04 -9.19 8.62
CA ILE A 67 -3.00 -9.80 9.98
C ILE A 67 -1.57 -10.21 10.36
N ILE A 68 -0.85 -10.88 9.46
CA ILE A 68 0.47 -11.44 9.77
C ILE A 68 1.48 -10.31 10.10
N PRO A 69 1.65 -9.26 9.29
CA PRO A 69 2.55 -8.16 9.62
C PRO A 69 2.16 -7.44 10.91
N ALA A 70 0.86 -7.27 11.20
CA ALA A 70 0.42 -6.66 12.45
C ALA A 70 0.86 -7.46 13.68
N ILE A 71 0.78 -8.79 13.64
CA ILE A 71 1.26 -9.67 14.71
C ILE A 71 2.79 -9.60 14.82
N VAL A 72 3.50 -9.77 13.71
CA VAL A 72 4.97 -9.78 13.68
C VAL A 72 5.54 -8.45 14.17
N THR A 73 5.00 -7.34 13.69
CA THR A 73 5.39 -5.99 14.11
C THR A 73 5.08 -5.77 15.59
N SER A 74 3.92 -6.21 16.08
CA SER A 74 3.59 -6.08 17.51
C SER A 74 4.51 -6.88 18.43
N ILE A 75 4.83 -8.13 18.05
CA ILE A 75 5.75 -9.00 18.81
C ILE A 75 7.16 -8.43 18.80
N SER A 76 7.67 -8.03 17.63
CA SER A 76 9.01 -7.45 17.54
C SER A 76 9.14 -6.16 18.35
N TRP A 77 8.09 -5.34 18.40
CA TRP A 77 8.04 -4.14 19.25
C TRP A 77 8.05 -4.47 20.74
N LEU A 78 7.32 -5.50 21.15
CA LEU A 78 7.28 -5.97 22.54
C LEU A 78 8.63 -6.53 23.02
N ILE A 79 9.37 -7.24 22.14
CA ILE A 79 10.67 -7.84 22.47
C ILE A 79 11.79 -6.81 22.46
N ASN A 80 11.90 -6.03 21.38
CA ASN A 80 13.06 -5.16 21.15
C ASN A 80 12.88 -3.76 21.76
N GLY A 81 11.66 -3.40 22.16
CA GLY A 81 11.33 -2.06 22.66
C GLY A 81 11.17 -1.01 21.56
N SER A 82 11.68 -1.27 20.35
CA SER A 82 11.52 -0.42 19.18
C SER A 82 11.46 -1.26 17.90
N VAL A 83 10.88 -0.69 16.85
CA VAL A 83 10.77 -1.31 15.52
C VAL A 83 11.18 -0.27 14.48
N PRO A 84 11.83 -0.68 13.37
CA PRO A 84 12.11 0.23 12.27
C PRO A 84 10.83 0.92 11.76
N THR A 85 10.89 2.24 11.59
CA THR A 85 9.74 3.05 11.14
C THR A 85 9.14 2.51 9.84
N GLY A 86 9.96 2.03 8.91
CA GLY A 86 9.48 1.44 7.66
C GLY A 86 8.57 0.22 7.85
N ALA A 87 8.85 -0.64 8.84
CA ALA A 87 8.02 -1.81 9.12
C ALA A 87 6.68 -1.41 9.77
N ILE A 88 6.70 -0.40 10.64
CA ILE A 88 5.48 0.19 11.23
C ILE A 88 4.62 0.77 10.10
N THR A 89 5.19 1.65 9.26
CA THR A 89 4.46 2.28 8.15
C THR A 89 3.88 1.26 7.18
N PHE A 90 4.65 0.25 6.80
CA PHE A 90 4.17 -0.81 5.90
C PHE A 90 3.01 -1.59 6.52
N THR A 91 3.11 -1.93 7.80
CA THR A 91 2.06 -2.63 8.53
C THR A 91 0.79 -1.80 8.67
N THR A 92 0.93 -0.52 9.03
CA THR A 92 -0.17 0.45 9.13
C THR A 92 -0.91 0.59 7.80
N LEU A 93 -0.18 0.74 6.69
CA LEU A 93 -0.77 0.86 5.35
C LEU A 93 -1.61 -0.37 5.00
N LEU A 94 -1.09 -1.57 5.26
CA LEU A 94 -1.83 -2.81 4.97
C LEU A 94 -3.11 -2.94 5.80
N LEU A 95 -3.04 -2.56 7.09
CA LEU A 95 -4.21 -2.55 7.98
C LEU A 95 -5.27 -1.53 7.54
N GLU A 96 -4.85 -0.33 7.12
CA GLU A 96 -5.75 0.71 6.59
C GLU A 96 -6.41 0.28 5.27
N LEU A 97 -5.65 -0.35 4.37
CA LEU A 97 -6.20 -0.90 3.13
C LEU A 97 -7.22 -2.02 3.41
N LYS A 98 -6.93 -2.90 4.38
CA LYS A 98 -7.90 -3.90 4.84
C LYS A 98 -9.13 -3.24 5.48
N PHE A 99 -8.97 -2.14 6.21
CA PHE A 99 -10.10 -1.40 6.77
C PHE A 99 -11.01 -0.84 5.65
N ILE A 100 -10.46 -0.32 4.56
CA ILE A 100 -11.25 0.11 3.40
C ILE A 100 -12.06 -1.08 2.84
N ILE A 101 -11.43 -2.25 2.72
CA ILE A 101 -12.12 -3.46 2.23
C ILE A 101 -13.21 -3.90 3.22
N TYR A 102 -12.98 -3.77 4.53
CA TYR A 102 -13.98 -4.06 5.56
C TYR A 102 -15.24 -3.19 5.41
N LEU A 103 -15.13 -1.96 4.87
CA LEU A 103 -16.30 -1.13 4.57
C LEU A 103 -17.23 -1.74 3.52
N ARG A 104 -16.78 -2.74 2.73
CA ARG A 104 -17.63 -3.46 1.78
C ARG A 104 -18.89 -4.05 2.41
N PHE A 105 -18.79 -4.53 3.65
CA PHE A 105 -19.91 -5.14 4.35
C PHE A 105 -20.98 -4.12 4.77
N ILE A 106 -20.68 -2.81 4.70
CA ILE A 106 -21.64 -1.75 4.96
C ILE A 106 -22.37 -1.42 3.67
N ARG A 107 -23.70 -1.53 3.65
CA ARG A 107 -24.53 -1.36 2.43
C ARG A 107 -24.25 -0.07 1.66
N TYR A 108 -24.03 1.04 2.36
CA TYR A 108 -23.74 2.33 1.73
C TYR A 108 -22.38 2.34 1.01
N PHE A 109 -21.29 1.98 1.71
CA PHE A 109 -19.94 1.98 1.14
C PHE A 109 -19.69 0.82 0.16
N GLY A 110 -20.33 -0.32 0.38
CA GLY A 110 -20.16 -1.52 -0.42
C GLY A 110 -20.52 -1.35 -1.89
N ILE A 111 -21.53 -0.53 -2.20
CA ILE A 111 -21.92 -0.24 -3.60
C ILE A 111 -20.80 0.51 -4.31
N TYR A 112 -20.24 1.54 -3.68
CA TYR A 112 -19.13 2.32 -4.25
C TYR A 112 -17.86 1.50 -4.39
N LEU A 113 -17.52 0.70 -3.38
CA LEU A 113 -16.36 -0.19 -3.45
C LEU A 113 -16.53 -1.27 -4.52
N ALA A 114 -17.72 -1.84 -4.69
CA ALA A 114 -18.01 -2.78 -5.77
C ALA A 114 -17.84 -2.12 -7.14
N MET A 115 -18.27 -0.87 -7.30
CA MET A 115 -18.09 -0.11 -8.54
C MET A 115 -16.62 0.13 -8.86
N ILE A 116 -15.81 0.50 -7.86
CA ILE A 116 -14.36 0.67 -8.00
C ILE A 116 -13.72 -0.66 -8.41
N MET A 117 -14.04 -1.75 -7.71
CA MET A 117 -13.48 -3.07 -8.01
C MET A 117 -13.86 -3.58 -9.41
N ASN A 118 -15.09 -3.35 -9.85
CA ASN A 118 -15.54 -3.74 -11.19
C ASN A 118 -14.85 -2.95 -12.32
N THR A 119 -14.31 -1.77 -11.99
CA THR A 119 -13.57 -0.93 -12.94
C THR A 119 -12.06 -1.18 -12.90
N ALA A 120 -11.56 -1.79 -11.82
CA ALA A 120 -10.14 -1.97 -11.54
C ALA A 120 -9.40 -2.70 -12.68
N ASP A 121 -9.96 -3.79 -13.23
CA ASP A 121 -9.31 -4.55 -14.30
C ASP A 121 -9.02 -3.70 -15.55
N LYS A 122 -9.96 -2.83 -15.91
CA LYS A 122 -9.82 -1.91 -17.04
C LYS A 122 -8.74 -0.86 -16.77
N VAL A 123 -8.68 -0.36 -15.53
CA VAL A 123 -7.67 0.61 -15.11
C VAL A 123 -6.29 -0.02 -15.07
N VAL A 124 -6.16 -1.26 -14.59
CA VAL A 124 -4.89 -2.01 -14.60
C VAL A 124 -4.42 -2.26 -16.03
N ALA A 125 -5.30 -2.67 -16.94
CA ALA A 125 -4.97 -2.85 -18.35
C ALA A 125 -4.48 -1.53 -18.99
N PHE A 126 -5.16 -0.42 -18.70
CA PHE A 126 -4.74 0.91 -19.13
C PHE A 126 -3.37 1.30 -18.55
N LEU A 127 -3.13 1.08 -17.26
CA LEU A 127 -1.86 1.39 -16.60
C LEU A 127 -0.69 0.57 -17.16
N ILE A 128 -0.92 -0.72 -17.47
CA ILE A 128 0.10 -1.57 -18.10
C ILE A 128 0.46 -1.03 -19.49
N LEU A 129 -0.55 -0.75 -20.33
CA LEU A 129 -0.32 -0.19 -21.66
C LEU A 129 0.42 1.14 -21.57
N PHE A 130 -0.02 2.02 -20.69
CA PHE A 130 0.58 3.32 -20.49
C PHE A 130 2.03 3.22 -19.97
N GLY A 131 2.30 2.31 -19.04
CA GLY A 131 3.64 2.02 -18.55
C GLY A 131 4.58 1.50 -19.65
N LEU A 132 4.08 0.65 -20.56
CA LEU A 132 4.85 0.19 -21.72
C LEU A 132 5.19 1.34 -22.67
N ILE A 133 4.26 2.27 -22.89
CA ILE A 133 4.52 3.47 -23.70
C ILE A 133 5.61 4.32 -23.05
N ILE A 134 5.51 4.62 -21.75
CA ILE A 134 6.55 5.37 -21.01
C ILE A 134 7.90 4.67 -21.13
N LEU A 135 7.93 3.34 -20.96
CA LEU A 135 9.16 2.56 -21.04
C LEU A 135 9.78 2.60 -22.45
N ALA A 136 8.96 2.51 -23.50
CA ALA A 136 9.42 2.61 -24.89
C ALA A 136 10.01 3.99 -25.20
N PHE A 137 9.36 5.07 -24.75
CA PHE A 137 9.89 6.43 -24.89
C PHE A 137 11.17 6.63 -24.07
N ALA A 138 11.20 6.20 -22.82
CA ALA A 138 12.37 6.30 -21.95
C ALA A 138 13.57 5.58 -22.55
N HIS A 139 13.37 4.36 -23.06
CA HIS A 139 14.42 3.58 -23.70
C HIS A 139 14.92 4.25 -24.99
N SER A 140 14.01 4.75 -25.82
CA SER A 140 14.38 5.43 -27.08
C SER A 140 15.14 6.73 -26.82
N LEU A 141 14.70 7.53 -25.85
CA LEU A 141 15.38 8.76 -25.44
C LEU A 141 16.71 8.49 -24.75
N HIS A 142 16.80 7.44 -23.93
CA HIS A 142 18.06 7.00 -23.33
C HIS A 142 19.08 6.65 -24.42
N LEU A 143 18.70 5.90 -25.45
CA LEU A 143 19.60 5.60 -26.56
C LEU A 143 20.03 6.83 -27.34
N LEU A 144 19.10 7.74 -27.62
CA LEU A 144 19.36 8.95 -28.41
C LEU A 144 20.24 9.97 -27.66
N LEU A 145 19.87 10.29 -26.41
CA LEU A 145 20.52 11.36 -25.63
C LEU A 145 21.74 10.87 -24.83
N ARG A 146 22.04 9.56 -24.81
CA ARG A 146 23.28 9.04 -24.21
C ARG A 146 24.50 9.32 -25.09
N SER A 147 24.35 9.35 -26.42
CA SER A 147 25.46 9.60 -27.35
C SER A 147 25.74 11.09 -27.59
N GLU A 148 24.84 11.98 -27.18
CA GLU A 148 25.08 13.41 -27.31
C GLU A 148 26.06 13.88 -26.22
N ILE A 149 27.22 14.38 -26.66
CA ILE A 149 28.23 15.00 -25.79
C ILE A 149 27.71 16.37 -25.37
N PHE A 150 26.86 16.40 -24.35
CA PHE A 150 26.49 17.66 -23.71
C PHE A 150 27.70 18.19 -22.92
N GLN A 151 28.01 19.48 -23.09
CA GLN A 151 29.06 20.19 -22.34
C GLN A 151 28.88 20.10 -20.81
N ASP A 152 27.70 19.70 -20.34
CA ASP A 152 27.33 19.58 -18.93
C ASP A 152 26.71 18.19 -18.65
N SER A 153 27.51 17.13 -18.83
CA SER A 153 27.10 15.73 -18.61
C SER A 153 26.51 15.47 -17.23
N ALA A 154 26.79 16.32 -16.23
CA ALA A 154 26.25 16.22 -14.88
C ALA A 154 24.74 16.51 -14.80
N LYS A 155 24.15 17.20 -15.79
CA LYS A 155 22.71 17.52 -15.85
C LYS A 155 21.88 16.58 -16.72
N ASN A 156 22.51 15.69 -17.48
CA ASN A 156 21.79 14.81 -18.40
C ASN A 156 21.14 13.64 -17.65
N MET A 157 19.83 13.77 -17.37
CA MET A 157 19.03 12.71 -16.72
C MET A 157 18.84 11.47 -17.60
N PHE A 158 19.27 11.47 -18.87
CA PHE A 158 19.13 10.36 -19.80
C PHE A 158 20.37 9.46 -19.87
N VAL A 159 21.42 9.73 -19.07
CA VAL A 159 22.62 8.89 -19.03
C VAL A 159 22.36 7.54 -18.35
N GLN A 160 21.52 7.50 -17.33
CA GLN A 160 21.11 6.26 -16.66
C GLN A 160 19.68 5.91 -17.04
N PHE A 161 19.41 4.63 -17.26
CA PHE A 161 18.08 4.15 -17.65
C PHE A 161 17.01 4.51 -16.59
N GLY A 162 17.32 4.37 -15.30
CA GLY A 162 16.37 4.71 -14.22
C GLY A 162 15.95 6.18 -14.21
N SER A 163 16.90 7.11 -14.40
CA SER A 163 16.60 8.54 -14.48
C SER A 163 15.90 8.92 -15.79
N SER A 164 16.15 8.18 -16.88
CA SER A 164 15.44 8.38 -18.16
C SER A 164 13.94 8.04 -18.08
N ILE A 165 13.56 7.02 -17.31
CA ILE A 165 12.16 6.67 -17.06
C ILE A 165 11.47 7.80 -16.29
N LEU A 166 12.13 8.31 -15.24
CA LEU A 166 11.60 9.41 -14.44
C LEU A 166 11.44 10.70 -15.29
N ALA A 167 12.43 11.01 -16.12
CA ALA A 167 12.37 12.15 -17.03
C ALA A 167 11.26 11.99 -18.10
N ALA A 168 11.11 10.81 -18.69
CA ALA A 168 10.03 10.52 -19.63
C ALA A 168 8.64 10.64 -18.99
N TYR A 169 8.48 10.17 -17.74
CA TYR A 169 7.26 10.36 -16.96
C TYR A 169 6.93 11.85 -16.77
N TYR A 170 7.92 12.69 -16.44
CA TYR A 170 7.72 14.14 -16.31
C TYR A 170 7.38 14.81 -17.64
N MET A 171 8.04 14.42 -18.74
CA MET A 171 7.78 14.98 -20.08
C MET A 171 6.37 14.67 -20.61
N MET A 172 5.78 13.55 -20.22
CA MET A 172 4.39 13.22 -20.57
C MET A 172 3.33 14.12 -19.92
N GLY A 173 3.72 15.10 -19.10
CA GLY A 173 2.78 16.08 -18.55
C GLY A 173 1.85 15.51 -17.49
N ILE A 174 2.12 14.31 -16.96
CA ILE A 174 1.33 13.71 -15.87
C ILE A 174 1.39 14.62 -14.63
N GLN A 175 2.53 15.28 -14.39
CA GLN A 175 2.66 16.28 -13.33
C GLN A 175 1.80 17.54 -13.59
N LEU A 176 1.63 17.96 -14.85
CA LEU A 176 0.72 19.04 -15.24
C LEU A 176 -0.76 18.63 -15.09
N LEU A 177 -1.13 17.37 -15.35
CA LEU A 177 -2.48 16.85 -15.09
C LEU A 177 -2.84 16.86 -13.60
N PHE A 178 -1.89 16.53 -12.71
CA PHE A 178 -2.11 16.61 -11.26
C PHE A 178 -2.04 18.05 -10.70
N GLN A 179 -1.19 18.93 -11.25
CA GLN A 179 -1.17 20.35 -10.86
C GLN A 179 -2.43 21.10 -11.33
N ASN A 180 -2.88 20.87 -12.56
CA ASN A 180 -4.06 21.54 -13.11
C ASN A 180 -5.38 20.92 -12.61
N GLY A 181 -5.40 19.63 -12.29
CA GLY A 181 -6.56 18.97 -11.68
C GLY A 181 -6.90 19.49 -10.28
N PHE A 182 -5.92 20.03 -9.54
CA PHE A 182 -6.15 20.69 -8.24
C PHE A 182 -6.57 22.17 -8.37
N GLN A 183 -6.38 22.78 -9.54
CA GLN A 183 -6.81 24.16 -9.82
C GLN A 183 -8.25 24.24 -10.37
N MET A 184 -8.86 23.12 -10.76
CA MET A 184 -10.22 23.08 -11.30
C MET A 184 -11.28 22.90 -10.20
N LYS A 185 -11.25 23.76 -9.18
CA LYS A 185 -12.39 24.12 -8.31
C LYS A 185 -12.15 25.51 -7.71
N ILE A 186 -12.78 26.52 -8.31
CA ILE A 186 -13.70 27.52 -7.71
C ILE A 186 -13.93 28.56 -8.81
N LEU A 187 -15.01 28.38 -9.56
CA LEU A 187 -15.81 29.45 -10.16
C LEU A 187 -17.22 28.91 -10.36
#